data_AF-A0A7K6RBB5-F1
#
_entry.id   AF-A0A7K6RBB5-F1
#
_cell.length_a   1.000
_cell.length_b   1.000
_cell.length_c   1.000
_cell.angle_alpha   90.00
_cell.angle_beta   90.00
_cell.angle_gamma   90.00
#
_symmetry.space_group_name_H-M   'P 1'
#
loop_
_entity.id
_entity.type
_entity.pdbx_description
1 polymer ?
#
loop_
_entity_poly.entity_id
_entity_poly.type
_entity_poly.pdbx_seq_one_letter_code
_entity_poly.pdbx_strand_id
1 'polypeptide(L)'
;QEAASSVLVAVGRRFLNKVMEEVLRKFQPGILPHFFVVQTLADLATANVFGMVPFLNSILGTMLPMLGMARQDSMKSVFCYALQHFSESIQEYLADVAQAPD
;
A
#
# COMPACT_ATOMS: atom_id res chain seq x y z
N GLN A 1 1.73 5.31 16.26
CA GLN A 1 1.53 5.49 14.81
C GLN A 1 0.51 4.51 14.23
N GLU A 2 0.26 3.37 14.90
CA GLU A 2 -0.84 2.45 14.58
C GLU A 2 -2.21 3.12 14.48
N ALA A 3 -2.64 3.90 15.48
CA ALA A 3 -3.92 4.61 15.41
C ALA A 3 -4.04 5.55 14.19
N ALA A 4 -2.93 6.17 13.77
CA ALA A 4 -2.90 7.01 12.57
C ALA A 4 -3.02 6.17 11.28
N SER A 5 -2.40 4.97 11.26
CA SER A 5 -2.59 3.99 10.17
C SER A 5 -4.07 3.63 10.03
N SER A 6 -4.71 3.23 11.15
CA SER A 6 -6.12 2.84 11.15
C SER A 6 -7.05 3.97 10.68
N VAL A 7 -6.79 5.21 11.11
CA VAL A 7 -7.54 6.38 10.63
C VAL A 7 -7.34 6.59 9.12
N LEU A 8 -6.12 6.45 8.61
CA LEU A 8 -5.84 6.63 7.18
C LEU A 8 -6.54 5.56 6.33
N VAL A 9 -6.56 4.31 6.78
CA VAL A 9 -7.30 3.22 6.13
C VAL A 9 -8.81 3.52 6.10
N ALA A 10 -9.36 3.98 7.22
CA ALA A 10 -10.79 4.33 7.31
C ALA A 10 -11.16 5.51 6.40
N VAL A 11 -10.32 6.55 6.32
CA VAL A 11 -10.53 7.70 5.42
C VAL A 11 -10.36 7.31 3.95
N GLY A 12 -9.43 6.40 3.65
CA GLY A 12 -9.18 5.85 2.32
C GLY A 12 -10.43 5.25 1.67
N ARG A 13 -11.35 4.70 2.46
CA ARG A 13 -12.64 4.15 1.98
C ARG A 13 -13.51 5.12 1.18
N ARG A 14 -13.34 6.43 1.40
CA ARG A 14 -14.15 7.45 0.72
C ARG A 14 -13.31 8.45 -0.06
N PHE A 15 -12.04 8.63 0.29
CA PHE A 15 -11.18 9.68 -0.27
C PHE A 15 -9.82 9.14 -0.74
N LEU A 16 -9.79 7.90 -1.23
CA LEU A 16 -8.55 7.20 -1.56
C LEU A 16 -7.59 8.01 -2.43
N ASN A 17 -8.06 8.61 -3.52
CA ASN A 17 -7.18 9.36 -4.43
C ASN A 17 -6.44 10.50 -3.72
N LYS A 18 -7.12 11.24 -2.84
CA LYS A 18 -6.49 12.33 -2.06
C LYS A 18 -5.50 11.78 -1.04
N VAL A 19 -5.85 10.67 -0.39
CA VAL A 19 -4.97 9.96 0.54
C VAL A 19 -3.71 9.50 -0.18
N MET A 20 -3.85 8.84 -1.34
CA MET A 20 -2.75 8.30 -2.12
C MET A 20 -1.88 9.38 -2.73
N GLU A 21 -2.45 10.50 -3.19
CA GLU A 21 -1.67 11.65 -3.67
C GLU A 21 -0.72 12.16 -2.58
N GLU A 22 -1.22 12.37 -1.36
CA GLU A 22 -0.40 12.85 -0.24
C GLU A 22 0.61 11.81 0.27
N VAL A 23 0.23 10.53 0.30
CA VAL A 23 1.12 9.44 0.70
C VAL A 23 2.26 9.28 -0.32
N LEU A 24 1.95 9.23 -1.62
CA LEU A 24 2.94 9.03 -2.67
C LEU A 24 3.92 10.21 -2.82
N ARG A 25 3.50 11.44 -2.50
CA ARG A 25 4.42 12.60 -2.46
C ARG A 25 5.55 12.42 -1.44
N LYS A 26 5.27 11.72 -0.34
CA LYS A 26 6.21 11.50 0.77
C LYS A 26 6.91 10.13 0.68
N PHE A 27 6.33 9.19 -0.05
CA PHE A 27 6.86 7.86 -0.28
C PHE A 27 7.79 7.87 -1.50
N GLN A 28 9.08 8.16 -1.27
CA GLN A 28 10.07 8.39 -2.33
C GLN A 28 11.10 7.25 -2.43
N PRO A 29 11.58 6.91 -3.64
CA PRO A 29 12.53 5.82 -3.84
C PRO A 29 13.86 6.08 -3.11
N GLY A 30 14.48 5.01 -2.61
CA GLY A 30 15.80 5.07 -1.96
C GLY A 30 15.80 5.63 -0.52
N ILE A 31 14.64 5.93 0.04
CA ILE A 31 14.49 6.31 1.46
C ILE A 31 13.68 5.23 2.15
N LEU A 32 14.26 4.55 3.14
CA LEU A 32 13.54 3.50 3.87
C LEU A 32 12.40 4.13 4.70
N PRO A 33 11.13 3.80 4.44
CA PRO A 33 9.99 4.36 5.14
C PRO A 33 9.88 3.77 6.55
N HIS A 34 9.09 4.42 7.40
CA HIS A 34 8.73 3.85 8.70
C HIS A 34 7.86 2.59 8.53
N PHE A 35 8.00 1.60 9.43
CA PHE A 35 7.25 0.34 9.44
C PHE A 35 5.75 0.54 9.14
N PHE A 36 5.11 1.42 9.92
CA PHE A 36 3.67 1.67 9.78
C PHE A 36 3.26 2.24 8.42
N VAL A 37 4.13 2.93 7.68
CA VAL A 37 3.79 3.41 6.33
C VAL A 37 3.61 2.23 5.38
N VAL A 38 4.51 1.24 5.45
CA VAL A 38 4.43 0.02 4.62
C VAL A 38 3.22 -0.80 5.02
N GLN A 39 2.95 -0.91 6.34
CA GLN A 39 1.75 -1.59 6.85
C GLN A 39 0.46 -0.90 6.38
N THR A 40 0.37 0.43 6.47
CA THR A 40 -0.82 1.18 6.01
C THR A 40 -1.09 0.98 4.52
N LEU A 41 -0.05 0.91 3.68
CA LEU A 41 -0.21 0.65 2.25
C LEU A 41 -0.79 -0.75 2.01
N ALA A 42 -0.33 -1.75 2.76
CA ALA A 42 -0.87 -3.11 2.73
C ALA A 42 -2.35 -3.15 3.12
N ASP A 43 -2.70 -2.51 4.25
CA ASP A 43 -4.06 -2.45 4.78
C ASP A 43 -5.00 -1.70 3.82
N LEU A 44 -4.52 -0.63 3.18
CA LEU A 44 -5.28 0.10 2.17
C LEU A 44 -5.59 -0.76 0.95
N ALA A 45 -4.62 -1.58 0.51
CA ALA A 45 -4.77 -2.42 -0.69
C ALA A 45 -5.91 -3.44 -0.56
N THR A 46 -6.10 -4.03 0.62
CA THR A 46 -7.22 -4.94 0.88
C THR A 46 -8.50 -4.22 1.26
N ALA A 47 -8.43 -3.07 1.94
CA ALA A 47 -9.62 -2.31 2.29
C ALA A 47 -10.27 -1.60 1.08
N ASN A 48 -9.50 -1.33 0.01
CA ASN A 48 -9.91 -0.50 -1.13
C ASN A 48 -9.36 -1.04 -2.46
N VAL A 49 -9.62 -2.31 -2.75
CA VAL A 49 -9.05 -3.05 -3.88
C VAL A 49 -9.10 -2.28 -5.21
N PHE A 50 -10.29 -1.88 -5.67
CA PHE A 50 -10.45 -1.18 -6.95
C PHE A 50 -9.72 0.15 -7.03
N GLY A 51 -9.71 0.90 -5.92
CA GLY A 51 -9.04 2.19 -5.89
C GLY A 51 -7.52 2.05 -5.75
N MET A 52 -7.02 1.00 -5.11
CA MET A 52 -5.58 0.84 -4.82
C MET A 52 -4.81 0.19 -5.96
N VAL A 53 -5.39 -0.81 -6.64
CA VAL A 53 -4.71 -1.57 -7.70
C VAL A 53 -4.11 -0.68 -8.80
N PRO A 54 -4.77 0.40 -9.26
CA PRO A 54 -4.17 1.35 -10.20
C PRO A 54 -2.86 2.00 -9.73
N PHE A 55 -2.64 2.13 -8.42
CA PHE A 55 -1.43 2.72 -7.84
C PHE A 55 -0.31 1.71 -7.55
N LEU A 56 -0.61 0.40 -7.55
CA LEU A 56 0.34 -0.63 -7.08
C LEU A 56 1.62 -0.68 -7.92
N ASN A 57 1.55 -0.44 -9.23
CA ASN A 57 2.73 -0.38 -10.08
C ASN A 57 3.72 0.71 -9.62
N SER A 58 3.22 1.91 -9.30
CA SER A 58 4.05 3.01 -8.80
C SER A 58 4.60 2.71 -7.40
N ILE A 59 3.79 2.12 -6.52
CA ILE A 59 4.21 1.74 -5.17
C ILE A 59 5.33 0.69 -5.22
N LEU A 60 5.16 -0.37 -6.01
CA LEU A 60 6.15 -1.43 -6.20
C LEU A 60 7.46 -0.89 -6.79
N GLY A 61 7.37 -0.02 -7.79
CA GLY A 61 8.53 0.64 -8.39
C GLY A 61 9.32 1.47 -7.36
N THR A 62 8.61 2.21 -6.50
CA THR A 62 9.23 2.97 -5.40
C THR A 62 9.85 2.06 -4.33
N MET A 63 9.20 0.93 -4.01
CA MET A 63 9.68 -0.02 -3.00
C MET A 63 10.90 -0.82 -3.43
N LEU A 64 11.07 -1.07 -4.73
CA LEU A 64 12.15 -1.90 -5.27
C LEU A 64 13.55 -1.56 -4.73
N PRO A 65 14.03 -0.28 -4.77
CA PRO A 65 15.33 0.07 -4.20
C PRO A 65 15.39 -0.06 -2.66
N MET A 66 14.25 -0.05 -1.96
CA MET A 66 14.20 -0.13 -0.49
C MET A 66 14.36 -1.57 0.03
N LEU A 67 14.06 -2.58 -0.79
CA LEU A 67 14.17 -3.99 -0.40
C LEU A 67 15.58 -4.35 0.07
N GLY A 68 16.61 -3.87 -0.62
CA GLY A 68 18.01 -4.05 -0.22
C GLY A 68 18.42 -3.26 1.03
N MET A 69 17.61 -2.27 1.44
CA MET A 69 17.84 -1.41 2.61
C MET A 69 17.18 -1.97 3.88
N ALA A 70 16.17 -2.82 3.74
CA ALA A 70 15.42 -3.43 4.84
C ALA A 70 16.24 -4.50 5.60
N ARG A 71 17.20 -4.07 6.42
CA ARG A 71 18.09 -4.99 7.15
C ARG A 71 17.46 -5.65 8.37
N GLN A 72 16.58 -4.92 9.07
CA GLN A 72 15.90 -5.42 10.27
C GLN A 72 14.80 -6.42 9.90
N ASP A 73 14.65 -7.48 10.69
CA ASP A 73 13.67 -8.54 10.40
C ASP A 73 12.22 -8.05 10.46
N SER A 74 11.92 -7.10 11.35
CA SER A 74 10.63 -6.38 11.37
C SER A 74 10.35 -5.70 10.03
N MET A 75 11.36 -5.11 9.41
CA MET A 75 11.22 -4.43 8.12
C MET A 75 11.07 -5.43 6.97
N LYS A 76 11.87 -6.50 6.95
CA LYS A 76 11.68 -7.57 5.97
C LYS A 76 10.27 -8.14 6.05
N SER A 77 9.80 -8.42 7.27
CA SER A 77 8.47 -8.94 7.53
C SER A 77 7.37 -8.01 7.00
N VAL A 78 7.43 -6.70 7.28
CA VAL A 78 6.38 -5.77 6.81
C VAL A 78 6.39 -5.56 5.30
N PHE A 79 7.56 -5.62 4.65
CA PHE A 79 7.63 -5.61 3.18
C PHE A 79 7.02 -6.88 2.58
N CYS A 80 7.30 -8.06 3.15
CA CYS A 80 6.66 -9.32 2.75
C CYS A 80 5.14 -9.27 2.95
N TYR A 81 4.69 -8.75 4.09
CA TYR A 81 3.28 -8.53 4.40
C TYR A 81 2.60 -7.65 3.35
N ALA A 82 3.20 -6.51 3.00
CA ALA A 82 2.68 -5.63 1.96
C ALA A 82 2.62 -6.32 0.58
N LEU A 83 3.67 -7.03 0.19
CA LEU A 83 3.71 -7.74 -1.10
C LEU A 83 2.63 -8.84 -1.18
N GLN A 84 2.38 -9.56 -0.09
CA GLN A 84 1.29 -10.52 0.00
C GLN A 84 -0.06 -9.84 -0.21
N HIS A 85 -0.35 -8.77 0.56
CA HIS A 85 -1.62 -8.06 0.46
C HIS A 85 -1.84 -7.37 -0.90
N PHE A 86 -0.78 -6.88 -1.54
CA PHE A 86 -0.87 -6.39 -2.91
C PHE A 86 -1.26 -7.52 -3.86
N SER A 87 -0.67 -8.70 -3.70
CA SER A 87 -1.01 -9.87 -4.53
C SER A 87 -2.47 -10.32 -4.33
N GLU A 88 -2.94 -10.36 -3.07
CA GLU A 88 -4.34 -10.63 -2.74
C GLU A 88 -5.28 -9.60 -3.37
N SER A 89 -4.99 -8.30 -3.24
CA SER A 89 -5.80 -7.25 -3.83
C SER A 89 -5.87 -7.33 -5.36
N ILE A 90 -4.77 -7.70 -6.02
CA ILE A 90 -4.75 -7.89 -7.48
C ILE A 90 -5.62 -9.10 -7.87
N GLN A 91 -5.55 -10.20 -7.12
CA GLN A 91 -6.38 -11.37 -7.38
C GLN A 91 -7.87 -11.05 -7.20
N GLU A 92 -8.25 -10.36 -6.12
CA GLU A 92 -9.62 -9.91 -5.88
C GLU A 92 -10.10 -8.96 -6.97
N TYR A 93 -9.28 -7.97 -7.33
CA TYR A 93 -9.57 -7.05 -8.43
C TYR A 93 -9.84 -7.79 -9.74
N LEU A 94 -9.00 -8.76 -10.09
CA LEU A 94 -9.14 -9.54 -11.32
C LEU A 94 -10.36 -10.46 -11.30
N ALA A 95 -10.75 -11.00 -10.14
CA ALA A 95 -11.94 -11.81 -9.98
C ALA A 95 -13.23 -10.99 -10.15
N ASP A 96 -13.22 -9.74 -9.67
CA ASP A 96 -14.40 -8.88 -9.61
C ASP A 96 -14.36 -7.68 -10.56
N VAL A 97 -13.56 -7.72 -11.65
CA VAL A 97 -13.45 -6.62 -12.64
C VAL A 97 -14.81 -6.14 -13.15
N ALA A 98 -15.77 -7.03 -13.29
CA ALA A 98 -17.13 -6.69 -13.74
C ALA A 98 -17.91 -5.81 -12.74
N GLN A 99 -17.46 -5.74 -11.49
CA GLN A 99 -18.04 -4.94 -10.40
C GLN A 99 -17.22 -3.66 -10.13
N ALA A 100 -16.23 -3.36 -10.96
CA ALA A 100 -15.43 -2.16 -10.80
C ALA A 100 -16.34 -0.91 -10.87
N PRO A 101 -16.20 0.04 -9.92
CA PRO A 101 -16.92 1.31 -9.99
C PRO A 101 -16.51 2.10 -11.24
N ASP A 102 -17.48 2.74 -11.89
CA ASP A 102 -17.30 3.62 -13.06
C ASP A 102 -16.37 4.83 -12.78
#